data_AF-U6BPZ3-F1
#
_entry.id   AF-U6BPZ3-F1
#
_cell.length_a   1.000
_cell.length_b   1.000
_cell.length_c   1.000
_cell.angle_alpha   90.00
_cell.angle_beta   90.00
_cell.angle_gamma   90.00
#
_symmetry.space_group_name_H-M   'P 1'
#
loop_
_entity.id
_entity.type
_entity.pdbx_description
1 polymer ?
#
loop_
_entity_poly.entity_id
_entity_poly.type
_entity_poly.pdbx_seq_one_letter_code
_entity_poly.pdbx_strand_id
1 'polypeptide(L)' 'GSVSKTFTATLAGYALAQDKMRLDDRASQHWPALQGSRFDGISLLDLATYTAGGLPLQFPDSVQKDQAQIRDYCR' A
#
# COMPACT_ATOMS: atom_id res chain seq x y z
N GLY A 1 9.28 -3.47 -15.12
CA GLY A 1 8.89 -2.06 -15.43
C GLY A 1 7.47 -1.80 -14.97
N SER A 2 6.82 -0.70 -15.37
CA SER A 2 5.43 -0.42 -14.93
C SER A 2 4.40 -1.45 -15.38
N VAL A 3 4.67 -2.21 -16.45
CA VAL A 3 3.82 -3.36 -16.84
C VAL A 3 3.72 -4.40 -15.71
N SER A 4 4.72 -4.52 -14.84
CA SER A 4 4.66 -5.43 -13.68
C SER A 4 3.51 -5.11 -12.71
N LYS A 5 2.99 -3.88 -12.72
CA LYS A 5 1.83 -3.48 -11.90
C LYS A 5 0.56 -4.25 -12.27
N THR A 6 0.40 -4.69 -13.52
CA THR A 6 -0.77 -5.49 -13.92
C THR A 6 -0.74 -6.86 -13.25
N PHE A 7 0.43 -7.47 -13.12
CA PHE A 7 0.61 -8.72 -12.38
C PHE A 7 0.35 -8.54 -10.88
N THR A 8 0.84 -7.44 -10.29
CA THR A 8 0.52 -7.10 -8.89
C THR A 8 -0.97 -6.88 -8.69
N ALA A 9 -1.65 -6.20 -9.62
CA ALA A 9 -3.10 -6.00 -9.58
C ALA A 9 -3.85 -7.33 -9.69
N THR A 10 -3.42 -8.24 -10.57
CA THR A 10 -4.00 -9.60 -10.67
C THR A 10 -3.81 -10.39 -9.38
N LEU A 11 -2.64 -10.30 -8.74
CA LEU A 11 -2.39 -10.95 -7.45
C LEU A 11 -3.32 -10.41 -6.36
N ALA A 12 -3.51 -9.09 -6.30
CA ALA A 12 -4.47 -8.48 -5.39
C ALA A 12 -5.91 -8.94 -5.69
N GLY A 13 -6.30 -9.00 -6.97
CA GLY A 13 -7.58 -9.55 -7.41
C GLY A 13 -7.79 -11.01 -6.96
N TYR A 14 -6.73 -11.81 -7.00
CA TYR A 14 -6.77 -13.19 -6.52
C TYR A 14 -6.92 -13.29 -4.99
N ALA A 15 -6.31 -12.38 -4.24
CA ALA A 15 -6.50 -12.30 -2.79
C ALA A 15 -7.93 -11.85 -2.41
N LEU A 16 -8.51 -10.91 -3.16
CA LEU A 16 -9.92 -10.51 -3.02
C LEU A 16 -10.86 -11.70 -3.27
N ALA A 17 -10.61 -12.48 -4.34
CA ALA A 17 -11.42 -13.65 -4.68
C ALA A 17 -11.32 -14.80 -3.66
N GLN A 18 -10.31 -14.78 -2.78
CA GLN A 18 -10.14 -15.73 -1.69
C GLN A 18 -10.58 -15.18 -0.33
N ASP A 19 -11.28 -14.04 -0.30
CA ASP A 19 -11.72 -13.35 0.92
C ASP A 19 -10.57 -13.06 1.91
N LYS A 20 -9.35 -12.85 1.41
CA LYS A 20 -8.18 -12.52 2.24
C LYS A 20 -8.08 -11.03 2.58
N MET A 21 -8.73 -10.20 1.80
CA MET A 21 -8.78 -8.74 1.94
C MET A 21 -10.03 -8.22 1.23
N ARG A 22 -10.40 -6.97 1.51
CA ARG A 22 -11.41 -6.22 0.77
C ARG A 22 -10.83 -4.89 0.29
N LEU A 23 -11.38 -4.36 -0.80
CA LEU A 23 -10.91 -3.09 -1.36
C LEU A 23 -11.14 -1.89 -0.44
N ASP A 24 -12.16 -1.95 0.41
CA ASP A 24 -12.52 -0.93 1.40
C ASP A 24 -11.79 -1.09 2.75
N ASP A 25 -10.98 -2.13 2.91
CA ASP A 25 -10.12 -2.28 4.08
C ASP A 25 -9.11 -1.13 4.15
N ARG A 26 -8.77 -0.73 5.37
CA ARG A 26 -7.73 0.28 5.62
C ARG A 26 -6.35 -0.36 5.52
N ALA A 27 -5.41 0.36 4.94
CA ALA A 27 -4.04 -0.13 4.78
C ALA A 27 -3.41 -0.55 6.12
N SER A 28 -3.71 0.17 7.22
CA SER A 28 -3.23 -0.17 8.56
C SER A 28 -3.83 -1.44 9.18
N GLN A 29 -4.94 -1.96 8.66
CA GLN A 29 -5.49 -3.26 9.06
C GLN A 29 -4.60 -4.42 8.57
N HIS A 30 -3.98 -4.25 7.39
CA HIS A 30 -3.12 -5.26 6.77
C HIS A 30 -1.64 -5.05 7.10
N TRP A 31 -1.26 -3.87 7.57
CA TRP A 31 0.07 -3.58 8.07
C TRP A 31 0.00 -2.83 9.43
N PRO A 32 0.01 -3.55 10.56
CA PRO A 32 -0.18 -2.96 11.89
C PRO A 32 0.83 -1.86 12.26
N ALA A 33 2.02 -1.86 11.66
CA ALA A 33 3.02 -0.83 11.89
C ALA A 33 2.62 0.56 11.36
N LEU A 34 1.59 0.64 10.53
CA LEU A 34 1.02 1.88 10.00
C LEU A 34 -0.13 2.45 10.86
N GLN A 35 -0.52 1.77 11.94
CA GLN A 35 -1.57 2.27 12.83
C GLN A 35 -1.16 3.60 13.48
N GLY A 36 -2.10 4.55 13.55
CA GLY A 36 -1.88 5.90 14.05
C GLY A 36 -1.28 6.86 13.02
N SER A 37 -1.05 6.42 11.78
CA SER A 37 -0.59 7.25 10.67
C SER A 37 -1.75 7.66 9.76
N ARG A 38 -1.46 8.45 8.72
CA ARG A 38 -2.45 8.77 7.67
C ARG A 38 -3.05 7.54 6.97
N PHE A 39 -2.39 6.38 7.04
CA PHE A 39 -2.84 5.14 6.41
C PHE A 39 -4.04 4.48 7.12
N ASP A 40 -4.45 4.99 8.29
CA ASP A 40 -5.73 4.63 8.91
C ASP A 40 -6.93 5.11 8.08
N GLY A 41 -6.76 6.19 7.32
CA GLY A 41 -7.78 6.74 6.43
C GLY A 41 -7.73 6.21 5.00
N ILE A 42 -6.64 5.57 4.59
CA ILE A 42 -6.37 5.17 3.20
C ILE A 42 -6.87 3.73 2.99
N SER A 43 -7.73 3.52 1.99
CA SER A 43 -8.18 2.17 1.63
C SER A 43 -7.17 1.44 0.74
N LEU A 44 -7.28 0.10 0.66
CA LEU A 44 -6.48 -0.68 -0.29
C LEU A 44 -6.79 -0.30 -1.75
N LEU A 45 -8.03 0.09 -2.04
CA LEU A 45 -8.41 0.63 -3.36
C LEU A 45 -7.65 1.91 -3.69
N ASP A 46 -7.50 2.83 -2.73
CA ASP A 46 -6.78 4.08 -2.94
C ASP A 46 -5.30 3.84 -3.26
N LEU A 47 -4.69 2.83 -2.61
CA LEU A 47 -3.32 2.42 -2.90
C LEU A 47 -3.21 1.78 -4.28
N ALA A 48 -4.16 0.92 -4.65
CA ALA A 48 -4.16 0.22 -5.94
C ALA A 48 -4.37 1.18 -7.13
N THR A 49 -5.03 2.32 -6.91
CA THR A 49 -5.43 3.27 -7.96
C THR A 49 -4.69 4.61 -7.91
N TYR A 50 -3.68 4.74 -7.06
CA TYR A 50 -2.86 5.94 -6.90
C TYR A 50 -3.62 7.19 -6.40
N THR A 51 -4.74 7.01 -5.69
CA THR A 51 -5.60 8.08 -5.16
C THR A 51 -5.44 8.33 -3.66
N ALA A 52 -4.42 7.74 -3.02
CA ALA A 52 -4.14 7.84 -1.58
C ALA A 52 -3.67 9.23 -1.07
N GLY A 53 -3.98 10.32 -1.77
CA GLY A 53 -3.64 11.68 -1.34
C GLY A 53 -2.18 12.06 -1.57
N GLY A 54 -1.66 11.84 -2.78
CA GLY A 54 -0.38 12.41 -3.22
C GLY A 54 0.86 11.64 -2.75
N LEU A 55 0.80 10.30 -2.73
CA LEU A 55 2.03 9.49 -2.61
C LEU A 55 2.99 9.83 -3.76
N PRO A 56 4.30 9.98 -3.48
CA PRO A 56 5.28 10.31 -4.52
C PRO A 56 5.47 9.14 -5.50
N LEU A 57 6.03 9.44 -6.67
CA LEU A 57 6.31 8.45 -7.72
C LEU A 57 7.31 7.37 -7.27
N GLN A 58 8.27 7.75 -6.43
CA GLN A 58 9.29 6.88 -5.84
C GLN A 58 9.47 7.29 -4.38
N PHE A 59 10.00 6.39 -3.56
CA PHE A 59 10.49 6.77 -2.24
C PHE A 59 11.63 7.80 -2.37
N PRO A 60 11.81 8.69 -1.38
CA PRO A 60 13.01 9.54 -1.31
C PRO A 60 14.28 8.69 -1.24
N ASP A 61 15.42 9.21 -1.72
CA ASP A 61 16.70 8.48 -1.76
C ASP A 61 17.18 7.97 -0.38
N SER A 62 16.73 8.61 0.70
CA SER A 62 17.00 8.20 2.09
C SER A 62 16.31 6.90 2.49
N VAL A 63 15.28 6.47 1.76
CA VAL A 63 14.50 5.25 1.99
C VAL A 63 14.79 4.29 0.85
N GLN A 64 15.76 3.40 1.05
CA GLN A 64 16.22 2.54 -0.03
C GLN A 64 15.42 1.24 -0.12
N LYS A 65 15.62 0.33 0.85
CA LYS A 65 15.02 -1.03 0.82
C LYS A 65 14.78 -1.62 2.21
N ASP A 66 15.22 -0.96 3.27
CA ASP A 66 15.02 -1.46 4.62
C ASP A 66 13.55 -1.27 5.02
N GLN A 67 12.89 -2.35 5.47
CA GLN A 67 11.53 -2.29 5.97
C GLN A 67 11.39 -1.32 7.15
N ALA A 68 12.43 -1.14 7.97
CA ALA A 68 12.43 -0.16 9.04
C ALA A 68 12.36 1.28 8.48
N GLN A 69 13.16 1.59 7.45
CA GLN A 69 13.14 2.90 6.78
C GLN A 69 11.77 3.18 6.13
N ILE A 70 11.19 2.18 5.45
CA ILE A 70 9.87 2.32 4.82
C ILE A 70 8.80 2.56 5.87
N ARG A 71 8.82 1.81 6.98
CA ARG A 71 7.88 2.00 8.09
C ARG A 71 8.00 3.39 8.67
N ASP A 72 9.21 3.85 8.95
CA ASP A 72 9.44 5.14 9.58
C ASP A 72 9.06 6.30 8.64
N TYR A 73 9.18 6.12 7.33
CA TYR A 73 8.67 7.07 6.32
C TYR A 73 7.14 7.10 6.22
N CYS A 74 6.48 5.95 6.44
CA CYS A 74 5.03 5.83 6.31
C CYS A 74 4.26 6.17 7.60
N ARG A 75 4.96 6.46 8.71
CA ARG A 75 4.36 7.00 9.94
C ARG A 75 3.93 8.45 9.74
#